data_AF-A0A3S1EVS5-F1
#
_entry.id   AF-A0A3S1EVS5-F1
#
_cell.length_a   1.000
_cell.length_b   1.000
_cell.length_c   1.000
_cell.angle_alpha   90.00
_cell.angle_beta   90.00
_cell.angle_gamma   90.00
#
_symmetry.space_group_name_H-M   'P 1'
#
loop_
_entity.id
_entity.type
_entity.pdbx_description
1 polymer ?
#
loop_
_entity_poly.entity_id
_entity_poly.type
_entity_poly.pdbx_seq_one_letter_code
_entity_poly.pdbx_strand_id
1 'polypeptide(L)'
;NTVLGAATAQGFDHDGNVMRARVFCSCRADLTEAFASLISVAVVDAVRRIEAENFRMAFPKARILLAPVTDKALIAVDADDLVVGATRSARLALGITQHCLDKPMPATDLLGWAESGHEVLAEAERGVLQRALARADGNVSAAAQALGISRATLHRKLNRLDVHRSH
;
A
#
# COMPACT_ATOMS: atom_id res chain seq x y z
N ASN A 1 18.47 39.41 20.14
CA ASN A 1 18.02 38.25 20.94
C ASN A 1 17.14 37.40 20.03
N THR A 2 17.64 36.27 19.52
CA THR A 2 16.87 35.40 18.62
C THR A 2 16.04 34.44 19.47
N VAL A 3 14.71 34.49 19.35
CA VAL A 3 13.82 33.57 20.06
C VAL A 3 13.79 32.25 19.27
N LEU A 4 14.00 31.12 19.94
CA LEU A 4 13.89 29.80 19.31
C LEU A 4 12.45 29.30 19.48
N GLY A 5 11.78 28.99 18.37
CA GLY A 5 10.50 28.27 18.40
C GLY A 5 10.71 26.80 18.12
N ALA A 6 9.89 25.94 18.73
CA ALA A 6 9.95 24.50 18.51
C ALA A 6 8.57 23.99 18.10
N ALA A 7 8.53 23.19 17.04
CA ALA A 7 7.38 22.41 16.65
C ALA A 7 7.72 20.92 16.80
N THR A 8 6.81 20.17 17.42
CA THR A 8 7.01 18.73 17.67
C THR A 8 5.87 17.94 17.06
N ALA A 9 6.21 16.84 16.39
CA ALA A 9 5.25 15.85 15.94
C ALA A 9 5.73 14.46 16.36
N GLN A 10 4.78 13.58 16.68
CA GLN A 10 5.09 12.19 16.99
C GLN A 10 5.05 11.42 15.68
N GLY A 11 6.11 10.67 15.41
CA GLY A 11 6.17 9.67 14.36
C GLY A 11 6.06 8.26 14.92
N PHE A 12 5.94 7.28 14.04
CA PHE A 12 5.93 5.86 14.38
C PHE A 12 6.84 5.03 13.47
N ASP A 13 7.40 3.95 13.99
CA ASP A 13 8.09 2.96 13.17
C ASP A 13 7.10 1.98 12.50
N HIS A 14 7.65 1.00 11.79
CA HIS A 14 6.88 -0.01 11.07
C HIS A 14 6.08 -0.96 11.99
N ASP A 15 6.48 -1.07 13.25
CA ASP A 15 5.76 -1.82 14.30
C ASP A 15 4.67 -0.98 14.97
N GLY A 16 4.64 0.34 14.72
CA GLY A 16 3.71 1.27 15.34
C GLY A 16 4.18 1.84 16.67
N ASN A 17 5.45 1.60 17.04
CA ASN A 17 6.08 2.18 18.21
C ASN A 17 6.47 3.64 17.95
N VAL A 18 6.51 4.45 19.01
CA VAL A 18 6.74 5.89 18.91
C VAL A 18 8.18 6.19 18.46
N MET A 19 8.32 6.90 17.35
CA MET A 19 9.53 7.56 16.89
C MET A 19 9.33 9.08 17.00
N ARG A 20 9.96 9.75 17.97
CA ARG A 20 9.72 11.19 18.19
C ARG A 20 10.50 12.04 17.19
N ALA A 21 9.82 12.93 16.47
CA ALA A 21 10.47 13.98 15.68
C ALA A 21 10.26 15.36 16.34
N ARG A 22 11.34 16.15 16.39
CA ARG A 22 11.29 17.54 16.86
C ARG A 22 12.02 18.42 15.86
N VAL A 23 11.35 19.47 15.40
CA VAL A 23 11.95 20.48 14.53
C VAL A 23 12.10 21.77 15.33
N PHE A 24 13.29 22.34 15.28
CA PHE A 24 13.57 23.66 15.83
C PHE A 24 13.57 24.66 14.69
N CYS A 25 12.91 25.80 14.89
CA CYS A 25 12.90 26.90 13.94
C CYS A 25 13.48 28.15 14.61
N SER A 26 14.34 28.86 13.90
CA SER A 26 14.75 30.19 14.31
C SER A 26 13.57 31.13 14.10
N CYS A 27 12.99 31.66 15.18
CA CYS A 27 11.91 32.62 15.07
C CYS A 27 12.50 34.03 14.98
N ARG A 28 12.08 34.79 13.96
CA ARG A 28 12.13 36.26 14.08
C ARG A 28 11.06 36.67 15.10
N ALA A 29 11.25 37.79 15.77
CA ALA A 29 10.30 38.31 16.76
C ALA A 29 8.86 38.49 16.18
N ASP A 30 8.73 38.57 14.86
CA ASP A 30 7.47 38.80 14.13
C ASP A 30 6.72 37.51 13.77
N LEU A 31 7.08 36.36 14.36
CA LEU A 31 6.41 35.09 14.06
C LEU A 31 4.98 35.11 14.60
N THR A 32 4.03 35.49 13.75
CA THR A 32 2.60 35.47 14.06
C THR A 32 2.11 34.03 14.25
N GLU A 33 1.00 33.88 14.96
CA GLU A 33 0.32 32.59 15.19
C GLU A 33 0.04 31.82 13.88
N ALA A 34 -0.23 32.54 12.79
CA ALA A 34 -0.41 31.97 11.46
C ALA A 34 0.85 31.23 10.95
N PHE A 35 2.04 31.77 11.16
CA PHE A 35 3.29 31.09 10.77
C PHE A 35 3.57 29.87 11.64
N ALA A 36 3.27 29.93 12.94
CA ALA A 36 3.42 28.78 13.84
C ALA A 36 2.50 27.61 13.43
N SER A 37 1.28 27.93 12.98
CA SER A 37 0.33 26.94 12.44
C SER A 37 0.87 26.29 11.16
N LEU A 38 1.36 27.08 10.20
CA LEU A 38 1.95 26.57 8.96
C LEU A 38 3.16 25.67 9.21
N ILE A 39 4.06 26.07 10.12
CA ILE A 39 5.21 25.25 10.52
C ILE A 39 4.74 23.93 11.13
N SER A 40 3.73 23.96 11.99
CA SER A 40 3.19 22.75 12.62
C SER A 40 2.63 21.76 11.59
N VAL A 41 1.85 22.26 10.61
CA VAL A 41 1.33 21.42 9.51
C VAL A 41 2.48 20.81 8.70
N ALA A 42 3.47 21.62 8.32
CA ALA A 42 4.62 21.16 7.56
C ALA A 42 5.43 20.09 8.32
N VAL A 43 5.60 20.24 9.64
CA VAL A 43 6.29 19.27 10.49
C VAL A 43 5.50 17.96 10.57
N VAL A 44 4.18 18.01 10.74
CA VAL A 44 3.33 16.81 10.73
C VAL A 44 3.42 16.07 9.39
N ASP A 45 3.37 16.78 8.27
CA ASP A 45 3.50 16.17 6.94
C ASP A 45 4.89 15.59 6.68
N ALA A 46 5.95 16.26 7.16
CA ALA A 46 7.31 15.74 7.08
C ALA A 46 7.45 14.44 7.88
N VAL A 47 6.90 14.38 9.10
CA VAL A 47 6.90 13.15 9.91
C VAL A 47 6.17 12.01 9.20
N ARG A 48 4.98 12.27 8.64
CA ARG A 48 4.23 11.25 7.88
C ARG A 48 5.01 10.71 6.68
N ARG A 49 5.76 11.57 5.98
CA ARG A 49 6.63 11.13 4.87
C ARG A 49 7.76 10.23 5.36
N ILE A 50 8.37 10.56 6.50
CA ILE A 50 9.41 9.74 7.13
C ILE A 50 8.83 8.39 7.56
N GLU A 51 7.63 8.36 8.16
CA GLU A 51 6.95 7.10 8.52
C GLU A 51 6.70 6.23 7.30
N ALA A 52 6.15 6.80 6.23
CA ALA A 52 5.85 6.08 5.01
C ALA A 52 7.12 5.50 4.37
N GLU A 53 8.22 6.24 4.39
CA GLU A 53 9.50 5.78 3.84
C GLU A 53 10.14 4.71 4.72
N ASN A 54 10.13 4.91 6.04
CA ASN A 54 10.59 3.91 6.99
C ASN A 54 9.80 2.60 6.86
N PHE A 55 8.48 2.70 6.67
CA PHE A 55 7.62 1.54 6.42
C PHE A 55 7.98 0.80 5.12
N ARG A 56 8.22 1.53 4.02
CA ARG A 56 8.69 0.93 2.75
C ARG A 56 10.04 0.23 2.91
N MET A 57 10.98 0.84 3.63
CA MET A 57 12.29 0.27 3.89
C MET A 57 12.22 -1.00 4.75
N ALA A 58 11.28 -1.08 5.69
CA ALA A 58 11.07 -2.26 6.53
C ALA A 58 10.50 -3.46 5.74
N PHE A 59 9.74 -3.20 4.67
CA PHE A 59 9.10 -4.23 3.85
C PHE A 59 9.50 -4.17 2.36
N PRO A 60 10.79 -4.35 2.02
CA PRO A 60 11.30 -4.09 0.66
C PRO A 60 10.77 -5.06 -0.41
N LYS A 61 10.26 -6.22 0.00
CA LYS A 61 9.68 -7.24 -0.90
C LYS A 61 8.15 -7.20 -0.95
N ALA A 62 7.52 -6.39 -0.10
CA ALA A 62 6.08 -6.28 -0.05
C ALA A 62 5.56 -5.23 -1.03
N ARG A 63 4.37 -5.47 -1.58
CA ARG A 63 3.57 -4.42 -2.20
C ARG A 63 3.00 -3.54 -1.09
N ILE A 64 3.13 -2.23 -1.23
CA ILE A 64 2.58 -1.27 -0.27
C ILE A 64 1.27 -0.71 -0.81
N LEU A 65 0.19 -1.00 -0.10
CA LEU A 65 -1.16 -0.57 -0.45
C LEU A 65 -1.62 0.58 0.45
N LEU A 66 -2.40 1.48 -0.11
CA LEU A 66 -3.15 2.45 0.67
C LEU A 66 -4.45 1.81 1.14
N ALA A 67 -4.66 1.79 2.46
CA ALA A 67 -5.88 1.28 3.04
C ALA A 67 -7.04 2.26 2.75
N PRO A 68 -8.24 1.79 2.37
CA PRO A 68 -9.40 2.60 1.97
C PRO A 68 -10.11 3.27 3.17
N VAL A 69 -9.37 3.53 4.24
CA VAL A 69 -9.86 4.16 5.47
C VAL A 69 -9.36 5.59 5.62
N THR A 70 -8.12 5.87 5.16
CA THR A 70 -7.52 7.20 5.17
C THR A 70 -6.47 7.31 4.06
N ASP A 71 -6.20 8.52 3.60
CA ASP A 71 -5.14 8.83 2.62
C ASP A 71 -3.70 8.60 3.12
N LYS A 72 -3.55 8.14 4.38
CA LYS A 72 -2.27 8.00 5.09
C LYS A 72 -2.07 6.63 5.75
N ALA A 73 -3.01 5.71 5.58
CA ALA A 73 -2.93 4.37 6.15
C ALA A 73 -2.30 3.42 5.14
N LEU A 74 -1.11 2.89 5.46
CA LEU A 74 -0.40 1.94 4.59
C LEU A 74 -0.43 0.52 5.16
N ILE A 75 -0.59 -0.45 4.26
CA ILE A 75 -0.54 -1.89 4.50
C ILE A 75 0.56 -2.50 3.62
N ALA A 76 1.37 -3.39 4.16
CA ALA A 76 2.34 -4.18 3.43
C ALA A 76 1.77 -5.57 3.15
N VAL A 77 1.78 -5.97 1.88
CA VAL A 77 1.23 -7.23 1.39
C VAL A 77 2.32 -8.00 0.65
N ASP A 78 2.50 -9.28 0.95
CA ASP A 78 3.53 -10.10 0.32
C ASP A 78 3.14 -10.60 -1.09
N ALA A 79 3.92 -11.55 -1.62
CA ALA A 79 3.69 -12.10 -2.95
C ALA A 79 2.40 -12.92 -3.05
N ASP A 80 1.98 -13.54 -1.93
CA ASP A 80 0.82 -14.42 -1.82
C ASP A 80 -0.45 -13.66 -1.39
N ASP A 81 -0.39 -12.33 -1.42
CA ASP A 81 -1.47 -11.42 -1.05
C ASP A 81 -1.84 -11.45 0.45
N LEU A 82 -0.90 -11.87 1.30
CA LEU A 82 -1.06 -11.86 2.74
C LEU A 82 -0.54 -10.56 3.36
N VAL A 83 -1.27 -10.07 4.37
CA VAL A 83 -0.92 -8.85 5.10
C VAL A 83 0.22 -9.17 6.08
N VAL A 84 1.39 -8.60 5.81
CA VAL A 84 2.61 -8.82 6.60
C VAL A 84 3.01 -7.60 7.44
N GLY A 85 2.36 -6.45 7.23
CA GLY A 85 2.62 -5.26 8.01
C GLY A 85 1.55 -4.18 7.84
N ALA A 86 1.46 -3.29 8.81
CA ALA A 86 0.56 -2.15 8.78
C ALA A 86 1.12 -0.99 9.60
N THR A 87 1.03 0.22 9.05
CA THR A 87 1.31 1.47 9.79
C THR A 87 0.36 1.64 10.97
N ARG A 88 0.76 2.42 11.98
CA ARG A 88 -0.09 2.66 13.17
C ARG A 88 -1.49 3.19 12.82
N SER A 89 -1.59 4.10 11.85
CA SER A 89 -2.86 4.62 11.36
C SER A 89 -3.74 3.52 10.77
N ALA A 90 -3.18 2.62 9.96
CA ALA A 90 -3.88 1.45 9.42
C ALA A 90 -4.31 0.48 10.52
N ARG A 91 -3.42 0.19 11.49
CA ARG A 91 -3.72 -0.69 12.64
C ARG A 91 -4.92 -0.19 13.45
N LEU A 92 -4.94 1.12 13.75
CA LEU A 92 -6.04 1.73 14.50
C LEU A 92 -7.35 1.75 13.72
N ALA A 93 -7.30 2.04 12.42
CA ALA A 93 -8.50 2.17 11.59
C ALA A 93 -9.14 0.82 11.20
N LEU A 94 -8.33 -0.22 11.01
CA LEU A 94 -8.77 -1.55 10.58
C LEU A 94 -8.76 -2.60 11.70
N GLY A 95 -8.38 -2.22 12.93
CA GLY A 95 -8.29 -3.15 14.06
C GLY A 95 -7.20 -4.21 13.92
N ILE A 96 -6.14 -3.93 13.14
CA ILE A 96 -5.01 -4.86 12.93
C ILE A 96 -4.18 -4.91 14.20
N THR A 97 -4.24 -6.04 14.90
CA THR A 97 -3.42 -6.29 16.09
C THR A 97 -2.11 -6.97 15.70
N GLN A 98 -1.13 -7.00 16.61
CA GLN A 98 0.10 -7.75 16.38
C GLN A 98 -0.19 -9.24 16.10
N HIS A 99 -1.19 -9.81 16.77
CA HIS A 99 -1.62 -11.19 16.53
C HIS A 99 -2.09 -11.43 15.09
N CYS A 100 -2.72 -10.44 14.45
CA CYS A 100 -3.13 -10.50 13.04
C CYS A 100 -1.92 -10.54 12.09
N LEU A 101 -0.77 -9.98 12.49
CA LEU A 101 0.45 -9.99 11.70
C LEU A 101 1.28 -11.26 11.95
N ASP A 102 1.22 -11.82 13.16
CA ASP A 102 1.85 -13.11 13.48
C ASP A 102 1.15 -14.28 12.76
N LYS A 103 -0.12 -14.11 12.41
CA LYS A 103 -0.91 -15.01 11.56
C LYS A 103 -1.49 -14.23 10.39
N PRO A 104 -0.68 -13.99 9.33
CA PRO A 104 -1.06 -13.16 8.20
C PRO A 104 -2.40 -13.58 7.60
N MET A 105 -3.29 -12.61 7.40
CA MET A 105 -4.58 -12.78 6.74
C MET A 105 -4.54 -12.26 5.31
N PRO A 106 -5.39 -12.77 4.39
CA PRO A 106 -5.50 -12.21 3.05
C PRO A 106 -5.87 -10.73 3.07
N ALA A 107 -5.26 -9.95 2.18
CA ALA A 107 -5.55 -8.52 2.04
C ALA A 107 -7.02 -8.28 1.66
N THR A 108 -7.60 -9.15 0.83
CA THR A 108 -9.02 -9.10 0.46
C THR A 108 -9.95 -9.23 1.66
N ASP A 109 -9.62 -10.11 2.61
CA ASP A 109 -10.44 -10.34 3.81
C ASP A 109 -10.35 -9.13 4.74
N LEU A 110 -9.15 -8.56 4.91
CA LEU A 110 -8.93 -7.37 5.72
C LEU A 110 -9.67 -6.15 5.16
N LEU A 111 -9.70 -6.01 3.84
CA LEU A 111 -10.32 -4.88 3.14
C LEU A 111 -11.82 -5.06 2.90
N GLY A 112 -12.39 -6.22 3.27
CA GLY A 112 -13.80 -6.53 3.05
C GLY A 112 -14.15 -6.74 1.58
N TRP A 113 -13.17 -7.15 0.76
CA TRP A 113 -13.33 -7.47 -0.66
C TRP A 113 -13.49 -8.97 -0.91
N ALA A 114 -13.84 -9.74 0.13
CA ALA A 114 -14.02 -11.18 0.00
C ALA A 114 -15.22 -11.49 -0.90
N GLU A 115 -14.94 -12.00 -2.10
CA GLU A 115 -15.95 -12.54 -3.02
C GLU A 115 -16.11 -14.06 -2.84
N SER A 116 -17.20 -14.61 -3.39
CA SER A 116 -17.53 -16.02 -3.25
C SER A 116 -16.53 -16.92 -4.00
N GLY A 117 -16.10 -18.03 -3.40
CA GLY A 117 -14.84 -18.71 -3.76
C GLY A 117 -14.69 -19.21 -5.21
N HIS A 118 -15.78 -19.48 -5.94
CA HIS A 118 -15.69 -19.88 -7.36
C HIS A 118 -15.40 -18.68 -8.28
N GLU A 119 -15.88 -17.49 -7.94
CA GLU A 119 -15.59 -16.25 -8.68
C GLU A 119 -14.13 -15.84 -8.49
N VAL A 120 -13.59 -16.01 -7.29
CA VAL A 120 -12.19 -15.67 -6.94
C VAL A 120 -11.17 -16.41 -7.82
N LEU A 121 -11.35 -17.72 -8.03
CA LEU A 121 -10.42 -18.49 -8.86
C LEU A 121 -10.50 -18.09 -10.34
N ALA A 122 -11.72 -17.84 -10.84
CA ALA A 122 -11.93 -17.38 -12.21
C ALA A 122 -11.34 -15.98 -12.43
N GLU A 123 -11.46 -15.09 -11.45
CA GLU A 123 -10.87 -13.75 -11.46
C GLU A 123 -9.34 -13.80 -11.44
N ALA A 124 -8.76 -14.62 -10.57
CA ALA A 124 -7.32 -14.83 -10.50
C ALA A 124 -6.77 -15.36 -11.84
N GLU A 125 -7.46 -16.34 -12.45
CA GLU A 125 -7.11 -16.85 -13.76
C GLU A 125 -7.19 -15.75 -14.83
N ARG A 126 -8.29 -14.99 -14.86
CA ARG A 126 -8.48 -13.84 -15.77
C ARG A 126 -7.37 -12.80 -15.63
N GLY A 127 -6.97 -12.46 -14.40
CA GLY A 127 -5.86 -11.54 -14.14
C GLY A 127 -4.50 -12.08 -14.62
N VAL A 128 -4.24 -13.39 -14.54
CA VAL A 128 -3.04 -14.00 -15.14
C VAL A 128 -3.05 -13.87 -16.66
N LEU A 129 -4.19 -14.16 -17.30
CA LEU A 129 -4.34 -14.07 -18.76
C LEU A 129 -4.19 -12.63 -19.27
N GLN A 130 -4.82 -11.67 -18.62
CA GLN A 130 -4.70 -10.25 -18.98
C GLN A 130 -3.26 -9.74 -18.87
N ARG A 131 -2.55 -10.07 -17.79
CA ARG A 131 -1.13 -9.69 -17.62
C ARG A 131 -0.24 -10.32 -18.68
N ALA A 132 -0.49 -11.58 -19.05
CA ALA A 132 0.26 -12.25 -20.11
C ALA A 132 0.01 -11.59 -21.48
N LEU A 133 -1.24 -11.23 -21.79
CA LEU A 133 -1.60 -10.52 -23.01
C LEU A 133 -0.99 -9.12 -23.05
N ALA A 134 -1.04 -8.37 -21.95
CA ALA A 134 -0.46 -7.03 -21.87
C ALA A 134 1.06 -7.05 -22.11
N ARG A 135 1.78 -8.04 -21.55
CA ARG A 135 3.22 -8.21 -21.78
C ARG A 135 3.58 -8.65 -23.21
N ALA A 136 2.61 -9.20 -23.93
CA ALA A 136 2.78 -9.69 -25.29
C ALA A 136 2.17 -8.74 -26.34
N ASP A 137 1.81 -7.51 -25.96
CA ASP A 137 1.14 -6.53 -26.83
C ASP A 137 -0.10 -7.11 -27.54
N GLY A 138 -0.86 -7.94 -26.81
CA GLY A 138 -2.05 -8.62 -27.32
C GLY A 138 -1.76 -9.78 -28.29
N ASN A 139 -0.51 -10.19 -28.47
CA ASN A 139 -0.15 -11.38 -29.26
C ASN A 139 -0.44 -12.67 -28.47
N VAL A 140 -1.53 -13.34 -28.84
CA VAL A 140 -2.00 -14.57 -28.20
C VAL A 140 -0.97 -15.70 -28.27
N SER A 141 -0.23 -15.83 -29.38
CA SER A 141 0.78 -16.90 -29.50
C SER A 141 1.96 -16.67 -28.56
N ALA A 142 2.46 -15.42 -28.47
CA ALA A 142 3.54 -15.06 -27.57
C ALA A 142 3.10 -15.15 -26.10
N ALA A 143 1.87 -14.74 -25.76
CA ALA A 143 1.31 -14.90 -24.43
C ALA A 143 1.17 -16.38 -24.03
N ALA A 144 0.71 -17.24 -24.94
CA ALA A 144 0.60 -18.69 -24.69
C ALA A 144 1.98 -19.32 -24.42
N GLN A 145 2.98 -18.93 -25.22
CA GLN A 145 4.36 -19.37 -25.03
C GLN A 145 4.93 -18.91 -23.69
N ALA A 146 4.72 -17.65 -23.29
CA ALA A 146 5.15 -17.12 -22.01
C ALA A 146 4.50 -17.82 -20.81
N LEU A 147 3.26 -18.28 -20.97
CA LEU A 147 2.53 -19.05 -19.95
C LEU A 147 2.82 -20.56 -19.98
N GLY A 148 3.57 -21.06 -20.97
CA GLY A 148 3.87 -22.49 -21.11
C GLY A 148 2.66 -23.35 -21.49
N ILE A 149 1.63 -22.78 -22.12
CA ILE A 149 0.42 -23.49 -22.56
C ILE A 149 0.25 -23.44 -24.08
N SER A 150 -0.53 -24.38 -24.63
CA SER A 150 -0.85 -24.35 -26.06
C SER A 150 -1.71 -23.14 -26.41
N ARG A 151 -1.55 -22.62 -27.64
CA ARG A 151 -2.41 -21.54 -28.17
C ARG A 151 -3.90 -21.90 -28.10
N ALA A 152 -4.26 -23.15 -28.37
CA ALA A 152 -5.64 -23.63 -28.29
C ALA A 152 -6.18 -23.58 -26.85
N THR A 153 -5.34 -23.94 -25.86
CA THR A 153 -5.68 -23.84 -24.44
C THR A 153 -5.91 -22.39 -24.03
N LEU A 154 -5.04 -21.47 -24.46
CA LEU A 154 -5.19 -20.05 -24.16
C LEU A 154 -6.50 -19.50 -24.72
N HIS A 155 -6.81 -19.76 -26.00
CA HIS A 155 -8.07 -19.36 -26.62
C HIS A 155 -9.30 -19.87 -25.88
N ARG A 156 -9.30 -21.15 -25.48
CA ARG A 156 -10.41 -21.73 -24.69
C ARG A 156 -10.60 -21.00 -23.36
N LYS A 157 -9.52 -20.62 -22.68
CA LYS A 157 -9.56 -19.91 -21.41
C LYS A 157 -10.04 -18.46 -21.57
N LEU A 158 -9.57 -17.74 -22.60
CA LEU A 158 -10.00 -16.37 -22.90
C LEU A 158 -11.51 -16.30 -23.17
N ASN A 159 -12.02 -17.21 -24.01
CA ASN A 159 -13.45 -17.27 -24.33
C ASN A 159 -14.31 -17.65 -23.11
N ARG A 160 -13.81 -18.53 -22.23
CA ARG A 160 -14.54 -18.96 -21.03
C ARG A 160 -14.67 -17.85 -19.99
N LEU A 161 -13.68 -16.97 -19.90
CA LEU A 161 -13.55 -15.95 -18.85
C LEU A 161 -13.89 -14.54 -19.33
N ASP A 162 -14.41 -14.40 -20.54
CA ASP A 162 -14.78 -13.13 -21.17
C ASP A 162 -13.64 -12.10 -21.24
N VAL A 163 -12.39 -12.59 -21.35
CA VAL A 163 -11.19 -11.73 -21.38
C VAL A 163 -11.02 -11.17 -22.78
N HIS A 164 -11.59 -9.99 -23.02
CA HIS A 164 -11.44 -9.24 -24.26
C HIS A 164 -10.20 -8.33 -24.21
N ARG A 165 -9.59 -8.07 -25.38
CA ARG A 165 -8.47 -7.12 -25.51
C ARG A 165 -8.87 -5.77 -24.92
N SER A 166 -8.14 -5.32 -23.91
CA SER A 166 -8.11 -3.91 -23.53
C SER A 166 -7.51 -3.15 -24.72
N HIS A 167 -8.31 -2.26 -25.32
CA HIS A 167 -7.87 -1.35 -26.39
C HIS A 167 -6.89 -0.31 -25.87
#